data_AF-A0A935FBA1-F1
#
_entry.id   AF-A0A935FBA1-F1
#
_cell.length_a   1.000
_cell.length_b   1.000
_cell.length_c   1.000
_cell.angle_alpha   90.00
_cell.angle_beta   90.00
_cell.angle_gamma   90.00
#
_symmetry.space_group_name_H-M   'P 1'
#
loop_
_entity.id
_entity.type
_entity.pdbx_description
1 polymer ?
#
loop_
_entity_poly.entity_id
_entity_poly.type
_entity_poly.pdbx_seq_one_letter_code
_entity_poly.pdbx_strand_id
1 'polypeptide(L)'
;MLNTIEKKNLISSKEEYLEKIVQLEITLPTFQKNILIQFLEEQIKEYKPLAYGFDKIQLAINEILAINVLISPKPGASQTNPADLSDFFFRSERTDDSLLFKVFQNIRDVVRFVNSFKVSFESIGKFADIYEIVLLEILKVKYLSIYQLISQKRFLTVVDEKYDFDFDDYDDFITYETAKAINVKLSDKEVIRVILDSIFNSKRKIYFRSIKYPRYFDIYFTYQAPKLIQLEKIESALKAQDIDQIIEVIDESVNQETFDDLRNFLDSQVEFTSKSEFEIILKSLFYISKYDPVDKYNTLFQIKNILRNKSIVEDFYPDNNEDYSSFLLSILKDTKYHLKTRSEIAGDELFKIINKEGQDDEESILGKHKDDLQVILLNCLKDKMEEVSEFDMELFNYYLKNLKEIESGTRQIVITKEANETMQGFILSHKFEYFKNTFFVNILNLPLKVSIST
;
A
#
# COMPACT_ATOMS: atom_id res chain seq x y z
N MET A 1 -11.31 67.22 -2.91
CA MET A 1 -9.92 66.86 -2.53
C MET A 1 -8.96 68.02 -2.77
N LEU A 2 -8.85 68.56 -3.99
CA LEU A 2 -7.97 69.71 -4.30
C LEU A 2 -8.22 70.94 -3.40
N ASN A 3 -9.48 71.31 -3.16
CA ASN A 3 -9.83 72.44 -2.26
C ASN A 3 -9.48 72.21 -0.78
N THR A 4 -9.23 70.97 -0.36
CA THR A 4 -8.86 70.62 1.03
C THR A 4 -7.35 70.76 1.25
N ILE A 5 -6.57 70.65 0.17
CA ILE A 5 -5.10 70.70 0.17
C ILE A 5 -4.63 72.16 0.17
N GLU A 6 -5.27 73.05 -0.61
CA GLU A 6 -4.97 74.49 -0.60
C GLU A 6 -5.20 75.14 0.77
N LYS A 7 -6.22 74.69 1.52
CA LYS A 7 -6.57 75.30 2.82
C LYS A 7 -5.59 74.99 3.96
N LYS A 8 -4.66 74.05 3.80
CA LYS A 8 -3.80 73.57 4.90
C LYS A 8 -2.30 73.85 4.77
N ASN A 9 -1.81 74.50 3.70
CA ASN A 9 -0.37 74.78 3.51
C ASN A 9 0.53 73.54 3.73
N LEU A 10 0.02 72.33 3.48
CA LEU A 10 0.70 71.07 3.84
C LEU A 10 1.76 70.64 2.81
N ILE A 11 1.89 71.35 1.68
CA ILE A 11 2.79 70.98 0.59
C ILE A 11 3.39 72.26 -0.01
N SER A 12 4.71 72.34 0.05
CA SER A 12 5.52 73.54 -0.22
C SER A 12 5.67 73.87 -1.69
N SER A 13 5.49 72.90 -2.59
CA SER A 13 5.49 73.13 -4.03
C SER A 13 4.55 72.16 -4.76
N LYS A 14 4.00 72.64 -5.88
CA LYS A 14 3.16 71.84 -6.78
C LYS A 14 3.97 70.66 -7.37
N GLU A 15 5.28 70.82 -7.51
CA GLU A 15 6.20 69.75 -7.92
C GLU A 15 6.32 68.61 -6.88
N GLU A 16 6.42 68.89 -5.57
CA GLU A 16 6.49 67.85 -4.50
C GLU A 16 5.21 67.00 -4.44
N TYR A 17 4.05 67.58 -4.76
CA TYR A 17 2.77 66.85 -4.79
C TYR A 17 2.70 65.88 -5.97
N LEU A 18 3.22 66.29 -7.13
CA LEU A 18 3.24 65.47 -8.34
C LEU A 18 4.25 64.32 -8.24
N GLU A 19 5.38 64.51 -7.53
CA GLU A 19 6.30 63.40 -7.22
C GLU A 19 5.70 62.37 -6.25
N LYS A 20 4.82 62.78 -5.33
CA LYS A 20 4.19 61.87 -4.37
C LYS A 20 2.98 61.11 -4.90
N ILE A 21 2.34 61.55 -5.98
CA ILE A 21 1.06 60.97 -6.45
C ILE A 21 1.16 60.62 -7.93
N VAL A 22 2.00 59.64 -8.23
CA VAL A 22 1.73 58.68 -9.31
C VAL A 22 2.18 57.30 -8.82
N GLN A 23 1.57 56.79 -7.74
CA GLN A 23 1.48 55.35 -7.57
C GLN A 23 0.46 54.86 -8.61
N LEU A 24 0.95 54.58 -9.82
CA LEU A 24 0.17 53.84 -10.79
C LEU A 24 -0.12 52.47 -10.18
N GLU A 25 -1.36 52.26 -9.76
CA GLU A 25 -1.90 50.93 -9.55
C GLU A 25 -1.97 50.25 -10.92
N ILE A 26 -0.84 49.73 -11.39
CA ILE A 26 -0.81 48.84 -12.53
C ILE A 26 -1.49 47.56 -12.05
N THR A 27 -2.76 47.41 -12.42
CA THR A 27 -3.43 46.11 -12.30
C THR A 27 -2.65 45.15 -13.18
N LEU A 28 -1.91 44.24 -12.52
CA LEU A 28 -1.20 43.19 -13.23
C LEU A 28 -2.23 42.42 -14.07
N PRO A 29 -1.92 42.12 -15.35
CA PRO A 29 -2.85 41.39 -16.20
C PRO A 29 -3.25 40.08 -15.51
N THR A 30 -4.53 39.74 -15.58
CA THR A 30 -5.03 38.45 -15.11
C THR A 30 -4.26 37.36 -15.84
N PHE A 31 -3.47 36.58 -15.10
CA PHE A 31 -2.69 35.49 -15.68
C PHE A 31 -3.62 34.51 -16.37
N GLN A 32 -3.32 34.18 -17.63
CA GLN A 32 -4.02 33.10 -18.30
C GLN A 32 -3.69 31.80 -17.57
N LYS A 33 -4.72 31.09 -17.09
CA LYS A 33 -4.61 29.84 -16.34
C LYS A 33 -3.64 28.83 -16.99
N ASN A 34 -3.71 28.70 -18.31
CA ASN A 34 -2.83 27.80 -19.08
C ASN A 34 -1.34 28.15 -18.97
N ILE A 35 -0.99 29.44 -18.84
CA ILE A 35 0.39 29.89 -18.67
C ILE A 35 0.95 29.40 -17.32
N LEU A 36 0.13 29.38 -16.26
CA LEU A 36 0.57 28.90 -14.96
C LEU A 36 0.89 27.40 -14.98
N ILE A 37 0.11 26.61 -15.73
CA ILE A 37 0.36 25.18 -15.91
C ILE A 37 1.61 24.94 -16.74
N GLN A 38 1.75 25.62 -17.88
CA GLN A 38 2.95 25.53 -18.71
C GLN A 38 4.20 25.90 -17.90
N PHE A 39 4.13 26.98 -17.12
CA PHE A 39 5.24 27.39 -16.27
C PHE A 39 5.54 26.36 -15.17
N LEU A 40 4.52 25.76 -14.54
CA LEU A 40 4.72 24.67 -13.58
C LEU A 40 5.44 23.47 -14.23
N GLU A 41 4.98 23.05 -15.41
CA GLU A 41 5.58 21.93 -16.15
C GLU A 41 7.03 22.21 -16.55
N GLU A 42 7.34 23.41 -17.03
CA GLU A 42 8.70 23.85 -17.34
C GLU A 42 9.59 23.77 -16.09
N GLN A 43 9.12 24.28 -14.96
CA GLN A 43 9.87 24.26 -13.70
C GLN A 43 10.10 22.84 -13.15
N ILE A 44 9.18 21.90 -13.38
CA ILE A 44 9.36 20.49 -13.02
C ILE A 44 10.40 19.84 -13.95
N LYS A 45 10.33 20.09 -15.26
CA LYS A 45 11.26 19.53 -16.26
C LYS A 45 12.70 20.04 -16.11
N GLU A 46 12.86 21.30 -15.68
CA GLU A 46 14.18 21.90 -15.47
C GLU A 46 14.97 21.21 -14.34
N TYR A 47 14.27 20.64 -13.36
CA TYR A 47 14.88 20.02 -12.19
C TYR A 47 15.07 18.51 -12.36
N LYS A 48 16.31 18.06 -12.55
CA LYS A 48 16.64 16.65 -12.87
C LYS A 48 15.92 15.59 -12.01
N PRO A 49 15.92 15.66 -10.66
CA PRO A 49 15.20 14.69 -9.83
C PRO A 49 13.72 14.58 -10.13
N LEU A 50 13.05 15.72 -10.35
CA LEU A 50 11.63 15.77 -10.71
C LEU A 50 11.41 15.31 -12.16
N ALA A 51 12.34 15.61 -13.07
CA ALA A 51 12.26 15.19 -14.46
C ALA A 51 12.23 13.65 -14.63
N TYR A 52 12.92 12.89 -13.76
CA TYR A 52 12.83 11.42 -13.76
C TYR A 52 11.44 10.88 -13.41
N GLY A 53 10.69 11.62 -12.58
CA GLY A 53 9.31 11.29 -12.21
C GLY A 53 8.25 12.06 -12.99
N PHE A 54 8.61 12.76 -14.07
CA PHE A 54 7.75 13.75 -14.72
C PHE A 54 6.40 13.18 -15.12
N ASP A 55 6.35 11.99 -15.72
CA ASP A 55 5.10 11.38 -16.17
C ASP A 55 4.13 11.10 -15.01
N LYS A 56 4.65 10.60 -13.88
CA LYS A 56 3.84 10.34 -12.67
C LYS A 56 3.38 11.65 -12.03
N ILE A 57 4.24 12.67 -11.99
CA ILE A 57 3.90 14.00 -11.46
C ILE A 57 2.84 14.66 -12.35
N GLN A 58 2.98 14.59 -13.68
CA GLN A 58 2.04 15.14 -14.63
C GLN A 58 0.68 14.46 -14.51
N LEU A 59 0.66 13.13 -14.38
CA LEU A 59 -0.57 12.38 -14.14
C LEU A 59 -1.28 12.88 -12.88
N ALA A 60 -0.56 13.01 -11.76
CA ALA A 60 -1.10 13.56 -10.52
C ALA A 60 -1.62 15.00 -10.69
N ILE A 61 -0.89 15.87 -11.38
CA ILE A 61 -1.33 17.25 -11.64
C ILE A 61 -2.60 17.27 -12.48
N ASN A 62 -2.70 16.43 -13.51
CA ASN A 62 -3.88 16.32 -14.35
C ASN A 62 -5.10 15.80 -13.56
N GLU A 63 -4.91 14.82 -12.69
CA GLU A 63 -5.95 14.35 -11.77
C GLU A 63 -6.45 15.49 -10.87
N ILE A 64 -5.54 16.30 -10.31
CA ILE A 64 -5.88 17.44 -9.45
C ILE A 64 -6.58 18.56 -10.24
N LEU A 65 -6.18 18.79 -11.49
CA LEU A 65 -6.82 19.77 -12.38
C LEU A 65 -8.26 19.40 -12.71
N ALA A 66 -8.61 18.12 -12.70
CA ALA A 66 -9.98 17.66 -12.91
C ALA A 66 -10.90 17.86 -11.70
N ILE A 67 -10.34 18.20 -10.52
CA ILE A 67 -11.12 18.44 -9.30
C ILE A 67 -11.68 19.85 -9.33
N ASN A 68 -12.99 19.98 -9.47
CA ASN A 68 -13.69 21.26 -9.41
C ASN A 68 -14.06 21.61 -7.96
N VAL A 69 -13.83 22.87 -7.57
CA VAL A 69 -14.23 23.36 -6.24
C VAL A 69 -15.47 24.23 -6.36
N LEU A 70 -16.62 23.67 -5.95
CA LEU A 70 -17.88 24.40 -5.86
C LEU A 70 -17.86 25.32 -4.63
N ILE A 71 -17.69 26.63 -4.86
CA ILE A 71 -17.81 27.61 -3.76
C ILE A 71 -19.28 27.93 -3.55
N SER A 72 -19.80 27.54 -2.39
CA SER A 72 -21.11 28.01 -1.93
C SER A 72 -21.08 29.53 -1.77
N PRO A 73 -22.06 30.27 -2.32
CA PRO A 73 -22.11 31.72 -2.16
C PRO A 73 -22.14 32.10 -0.68
N LYS A 74 -21.41 33.16 -0.30
CA LYS A 74 -21.28 33.61 1.09
C LYS A 74 -22.66 33.70 1.77
N PRO A 75 -22.91 32.95 2.86
CA PRO A 75 -24.14 33.10 3.63
C PRO A 75 -24.13 34.50 4.24
N GLY A 76 -25.06 35.35 3.80
CA GLY A 76 -25.14 36.76 4.20
C GLY A 76 -25.27 37.78 3.06
N ALA A 77 -25.13 37.37 1.80
CA ALA A 77 -25.35 38.26 0.65
C ALA A 77 -26.85 38.52 0.34
N SER A 78 -27.79 37.95 1.11
CA SER A 78 -29.23 38.15 0.91
C SER A 78 -29.87 38.77 2.13
N GLN A 79 -29.77 40.11 2.24
CA GLN A 79 -30.81 40.96 2.84
C GLN A 79 -30.66 42.45 2.45
N THR A 80 -29.89 42.79 1.43
CA THR A 80 -29.92 44.13 0.81
C THR A 80 -30.93 44.17 -0.32
N ASN A 81 -31.59 45.33 -0.45
CA ASN A 81 -32.78 45.61 -1.24
C ASN A 81 -32.86 44.90 -2.62
N PRO A 82 -34.04 44.36 -3.01
CA PRO A 82 -34.28 43.77 -4.33
C PRO A 82 -34.20 44.76 -5.51
N ALA A 83 -33.75 46.00 -5.28
CA ALA A 83 -33.60 47.03 -6.30
C ALA A 83 -32.19 47.09 -6.93
N ASP A 84 -31.21 46.37 -6.39
CA ASP A 84 -29.85 46.36 -6.94
C ASP A 84 -29.67 45.21 -7.94
N LEU A 85 -30.21 45.40 -9.14
CA LEU A 85 -30.10 44.47 -10.28
C LEU A 85 -28.64 44.19 -10.67
N SER A 86 -27.68 45.02 -10.23
CA SER A 86 -26.25 44.81 -10.48
C SER A 86 -25.72 43.57 -9.75
N ASP A 87 -26.20 43.29 -8.54
CA ASP A 87 -25.81 42.14 -7.71
C ASP A 87 -26.41 40.81 -8.24
N PHE A 88 -27.47 40.87 -9.04
CA PHE A 88 -28.08 39.69 -9.68
C PHE A 88 -27.24 39.16 -10.85
N PHE A 89 -26.57 40.05 -11.60
CA PHE A 89 -25.66 39.64 -12.69
C PHE A 89 -24.30 39.13 -12.19
N PHE A 90 -23.88 39.47 -10.96
CA PHE A 90 -22.68 38.90 -10.33
C PHE A 90 -22.92 37.55 -9.62
N ARG A 91 -24.19 37.10 -9.50
CA ARG A 91 -24.55 35.80 -8.92
C ARG A 91 -24.56 34.64 -9.93
N SER A 92 -24.43 34.91 -11.23
CA SER A 92 -24.72 33.91 -12.27
C SER A 92 -23.53 33.08 -12.77
N GLU A 93 -22.33 33.25 -12.25
CA GLU A 93 -21.22 32.36 -12.60
C GLU A 93 -20.67 31.72 -11.33
N ARG A 94 -21.24 30.56 -10.96
CA ARG A 94 -20.46 29.53 -10.26
C ARG A 94 -19.29 29.21 -11.19
N THR A 95 -18.19 29.93 -11.05
CA THR A 95 -16.97 29.58 -11.77
C THR A 95 -16.42 28.35 -11.06
N ASP A 96 -16.81 27.18 -11.57
CA ASP A 96 -16.12 25.91 -11.33
C ASP A 96 -14.69 26.09 -11.83
N ASP A 97 -13.83 26.57 -10.95
CA ASP A 97 -12.40 26.54 -11.20
C ASP A 97 -11.85 25.24 -10.63
N SER A 98 -10.87 24.69 -11.34
CA SER A 98 -10.10 23.60 -10.79
C SER A 98 -9.44 24.00 -9.47
N LEU A 99 -9.26 23.00 -8.60
CA LEU A 99 -8.57 23.13 -7.33
C LEU A 99 -7.22 23.83 -7.50
N LEU A 100 -6.46 23.43 -8.53
CA LEU A 100 -5.14 24.00 -8.80
C LEU A 100 -5.20 25.50 -9.11
N PHE A 101 -6.21 25.99 -9.83
CA PHE A 101 -6.35 27.42 -10.12
C PHE A 101 -6.87 28.23 -8.93
N LYS A 102 -7.58 27.60 -7.98
CA LYS A 102 -7.90 28.26 -6.70
C LYS A 102 -6.64 28.48 -5.85
N VAL A 103 -5.69 27.53 -5.92
CA VAL A 103 -4.44 27.55 -5.16
C VAL A 103 -3.39 28.44 -5.84
N PHE A 104 -3.10 28.23 -7.12
CA PHE A 104 -2.09 28.98 -7.88
C PHE A 104 -2.73 30.16 -8.60
N GLN A 105 -2.68 31.33 -7.96
CA GLN A 105 -3.25 32.56 -8.51
C GLN A 105 -2.23 33.36 -9.33
N ASN A 106 -0.94 33.07 -9.16
CA ASN A 106 0.15 33.78 -9.81
C ASN A 106 1.42 32.91 -9.87
N ILE A 107 2.41 33.37 -10.65
CA ILE A 107 3.72 32.69 -10.81
C ILE A 107 4.44 32.47 -9.48
N ARG A 108 4.33 33.41 -8.52
CA ARG A 108 5.01 33.29 -7.22
C ARG A 108 4.49 32.09 -6.43
N ASP A 109 3.20 31.79 -6.52
CA ASP A 109 2.62 30.60 -5.89
C ASP A 109 3.19 29.31 -6.49
N VAL A 110 3.31 29.26 -7.81
CA VAL A 110 3.91 28.13 -8.52
C VAL A 110 5.38 27.94 -8.11
N VAL A 111 6.18 29.02 -8.09
CA VAL A 111 7.59 28.96 -7.66
C VAL A 111 7.71 28.47 -6.21
N ARG A 112 6.85 28.94 -5.29
CA ARG A 112 6.84 28.49 -3.90
C ARG A 112 6.50 27.00 -3.78
N PHE A 113 5.48 26.56 -4.51
CA PHE A 113 5.11 25.15 -4.59
C PHE A 113 6.28 24.30 -5.11
N VAL A 114 6.83 24.63 -6.27
CA VAL A 114 7.94 23.88 -6.88
C VAL A 114 9.13 23.79 -5.93
N ASN A 115 9.51 24.90 -5.28
CA ASN A 115 10.64 24.89 -4.36
C ASN A 115 10.40 24.00 -3.13
N SER A 116 9.18 23.98 -2.59
CA SER A 116 8.81 23.07 -1.49
C SER A 116 8.74 21.62 -1.97
N PHE A 117 8.09 21.38 -3.11
CA PHE A 117 7.88 20.06 -3.70
C PHE A 117 9.21 19.38 -4.08
N LYS A 118 10.22 20.11 -4.55
CA LYS A 118 11.58 19.59 -4.80
C LYS A 118 12.12 18.84 -3.58
N VAL A 119 12.04 19.48 -2.40
CA VAL A 119 12.56 18.91 -1.14
C VAL A 119 11.79 17.64 -0.76
N SER A 120 10.46 17.68 -0.82
CA SER A 120 9.63 16.54 -0.45
C SER A 120 9.78 15.39 -1.45
N PHE A 121 9.81 15.67 -2.75
CA PHE A 121 9.96 14.66 -3.78
C PHE A 121 11.32 13.96 -3.71
N GLU A 122 12.41 14.68 -3.47
CA GLU A 122 13.72 14.07 -3.26
C GLU A 122 13.77 13.15 -2.04
N SER A 123 13.05 13.53 -0.98
CA SER A 123 13.06 12.78 0.28
C SER A 123 12.19 11.53 0.21
N ILE A 124 10.98 11.64 -0.35
CA ILE A 124 9.95 10.59 -0.26
C ILE A 124 9.29 10.20 -1.59
N GLY A 125 9.60 10.87 -2.70
CA GLY A 125 8.94 10.65 -4.00
C GLY A 125 9.10 9.24 -4.57
N LYS A 126 10.13 8.49 -4.16
CA LYS A 126 10.35 7.09 -4.53
C LYS A 126 9.63 6.07 -3.63
N PHE A 127 9.05 6.54 -2.52
CA PHE A 127 8.48 5.70 -1.48
C PHE A 127 6.99 5.97 -1.25
N ALA A 128 6.47 7.13 -1.63
CA ALA A 128 5.09 7.54 -1.33
C ALA A 128 4.28 7.82 -2.61
N ASP A 129 2.95 7.91 -2.48
CA ASP A 129 2.07 8.25 -3.59
C ASP A 129 2.26 9.73 -3.99
N ILE A 130 2.72 9.94 -5.22
CA ILE A 130 3.02 11.28 -5.76
C ILE A 130 1.78 12.18 -5.76
N TYR A 131 0.58 11.63 -5.99
CA TYR A 131 -0.66 12.40 -5.93
C TYR A 131 -0.88 13.02 -4.55
N GLU A 132 -0.70 12.21 -3.50
CA GLU A 132 -0.87 12.64 -2.12
C GLU A 132 0.24 13.61 -1.70
N ILE A 133 1.50 13.40 -2.15
CA ILE A 133 2.59 14.35 -1.92
C ILE A 133 2.24 15.72 -2.53
N VAL A 134 1.75 15.78 -3.77
CA VAL A 134 1.39 17.05 -4.42
C VAL A 134 0.30 17.78 -3.62
N LEU A 135 -0.76 17.09 -3.20
CA LEU A 135 -1.84 17.68 -2.41
C LEU A 135 -1.36 18.17 -1.02
N LEU A 136 -0.50 17.41 -0.35
CA LEU A 136 0.08 17.81 0.93
C LEU A 136 1.02 19.00 0.78
N GLU A 137 1.78 19.09 -0.31
CA GLU A 137 2.64 20.25 -0.58
C GLU A 137 1.81 21.50 -0.91
N ILE A 138 0.66 21.36 -1.56
CA ILE A 138 -0.32 22.44 -1.70
C ILE A 138 -0.79 22.91 -0.31
N LEU A 139 -1.19 21.99 0.57
CA LEU A 139 -1.58 22.32 1.95
C LEU A 139 -0.45 22.99 2.71
N LYS A 140 0.78 22.48 2.63
CA LYS A 140 1.94 23.02 3.34
C LYS A 140 2.29 24.44 2.91
N VAL A 141 2.24 24.73 1.61
CA VAL A 141 2.61 26.05 1.06
C VAL A 141 1.53 27.10 1.29
N LYS A 142 0.24 26.73 1.23
CA LYS A 142 -0.88 27.68 1.39
C LYS A 142 -1.51 27.72 2.78
N TYR A 143 -1.56 26.58 3.45
CA TYR A 143 -2.32 26.34 4.67
C TYR A 143 -1.47 25.59 5.71
N LEU A 144 -0.27 26.10 5.99
CA LEU A 144 0.74 25.45 6.85
C LEU A 144 0.16 24.96 8.19
N SER A 145 -0.70 25.74 8.83
CA SER A 145 -1.33 25.38 10.10
C SER A 145 -2.24 24.15 9.98
N ILE A 146 -2.95 24.00 8.85
CA ILE A 146 -3.75 22.80 8.57
C ILE A 146 -2.83 21.61 8.37
N TYR A 147 -1.78 21.74 7.55
CA TYR A 147 -0.78 20.69 7.36
C TYR A 147 -0.19 20.22 8.70
N GLN A 148 0.10 21.13 9.62
CA GLN A 148 0.56 20.81 10.98
C GLN A 148 -0.48 20.05 11.80
N LEU A 149 -1.75 20.46 11.77
CA LEU A 149 -2.83 19.74 12.45
C LEU A 149 -2.98 18.30 11.91
N ILE A 150 -2.94 18.13 10.59
CA ILE A 150 -2.95 16.80 9.97
C ILE A 150 -1.76 15.97 10.43
N SER A 151 -0.53 16.53 10.44
CA SER A 151 0.67 15.80 10.88
C SER A 151 0.56 15.26 12.31
N GLN A 152 -0.26 15.91 13.16
CA GLN A 152 -0.58 15.51 14.53
C GLN A 152 -1.75 14.53 14.61
N LYS A 153 -2.23 14.03 13.46
CA LYS A 153 -3.38 13.13 13.30
C LYS A 153 -4.68 13.75 13.82
N ARG A 154 -4.77 15.09 13.85
CA ARG A 154 -6.00 15.80 14.22
C ARG A 154 -7.06 15.56 13.13
N PHE A 155 -8.30 15.32 13.55
CA PHE A 155 -9.45 15.02 12.68
C PHE A 155 -9.32 13.70 11.92
N LEU A 156 -8.37 12.82 12.25
CA LEU A 156 -8.25 11.50 11.64
C LEU A 156 -8.86 10.45 12.55
N THR A 157 -9.73 9.62 11.99
CA THR A 157 -10.26 8.41 12.64
C THR A 157 -9.77 7.17 11.90
N VAL A 158 -9.76 6.01 12.56
CA VAL A 158 -9.35 4.75 11.91
C VAL A 158 -10.60 3.93 11.57
N VAL A 159 -10.83 3.69 10.28
CA VAL A 159 -11.90 2.88 9.72
C VAL A 159 -11.27 1.83 8.80
N ASP A 160 -11.55 0.54 9.03
CA ASP A 160 -11.00 -0.58 8.24
C ASP A 160 -9.47 -0.50 8.06
N GLU A 161 -8.76 -0.28 9.18
CA GLU A 161 -7.29 -0.14 9.24
C GLU A 161 -6.71 1.05 8.46
N LYS A 162 -7.55 2.00 8.03
CA LYS A 162 -7.16 3.20 7.28
C LYS A 162 -7.60 4.46 8.01
N TYR A 163 -6.88 5.54 7.81
CA TYR A 163 -7.30 6.87 8.21
C TYR A 163 -8.40 7.38 7.31
N ASP A 164 -9.45 7.88 7.94
CA ASP A 164 -10.55 8.63 7.35
C ASP A 164 -10.61 10.02 8.02
N PHE A 165 -10.95 11.05 7.25
CA PHE A 165 -10.98 12.42 7.72
C PHE A 165 -12.38 12.77 8.24
N ASP A 166 -12.46 13.12 9.52
CA ASP A 166 -13.67 13.56 10.21
C ASP A 166 -13.96 15.03 9.89
N PHE A 167 -14.86 15.22 8.92
CA PHE A 167 -15.28 16.55 8.50
C PHE A 167 -16.17 17.26 9.52
N ASP A 168 -16.85 16.53 10.39
CA ASP A 168 -17.71 17.14 11.40
C ASP A 168 -16.84 17.80 12.48
N ASP A 169 -15.83 17.09 13.02
CA ASP A 169 -14.86 17.69 13.97
C ASP A 169 -14.05 18.82 13.31
N TYR A 170 -13.66 18.67 12.04
CA TYR A 170 -12.99 19.76 11.31
C TYR A 170 -13.89 20.99 11.15
N ASP A 171 -15.15 20.80 10.78
CA ASP A 171 -16.07 21.91 10.53
C ASP A 171 -16.41 22.67 11.81
N ASP A 172 -16.61 21.94 12.91
CA ASP A 172 -16.81 22.48 14.25
C ASP A 172 -15.56 23.20 14.75
N PHE A 173 -14.38 22.69 14.42
CA PHE A 173 -13.12 23.34 14.76
C PHE A 173 -12.88 24.62 13.95
N ILE A 174 -13.13 24.65 12.64
CA ILE A 174 -12.89 25.81 11.77
C ILE A 174 -14.06 26.81 11.83
N THR A 175 -14.13 27.49 12.97
CA THR A 175 -14.93 28.70 13.21
C THR A 175 -14.19 29.96 12.75
N TYR A 176 -14.86 31.12 12.78
CA TYR A 176 -14.22 32.41 12.48
C TYR A 176 -13.00 32.69 13.37
N GLU A 177 -13.12 32.46 14.69
CA GLU A 177 -12.05 32.76 15.65
C GLU A 177 -10.85 31.84 15.50
N THR A 178 -11.09 30.54 15.35
CA THR A 178 -10.02 29.55 15.16
C THR A 178 -9.35 29.70 13.80
N ALA A 179 -10.12 29.92 12.72
CA ALA A 179 -9.57 30.20 11.39
C ALA A 179 -8.63 31.41 11.42
N LYS A 180 -9.04 32.49 12.09
CA LYS A 180 -8.18 33.68 12.31
C LYS A 180 -6.94 33.34 13.13
N ALA A 181 -7.07 32.55 14.20
CA ALA A 181 -5.95 32.15 15.06
C ALA A 181 -4.90 31.33 14.32
N ILE A 182 -5.31 30.47 13.37
CA ILE A 182 -4.42 29.64 12.57
C ILE A 182 -4.05 30.28 11.21
N ASN A 183 -4.42 31.54 10.99
CA ASN A 183 -4.17 32.31 9.76
C ASN A 183 -4.73 31.66 8.47
N VAL A 184 -5.95 31.13 8.56
CA VAL A 184 -6.70 30.58 7.43
C VAL A 184 -7.91 31.48 7.15
N LYS A 185 -8.17 31.79 5.88
CA LYS A 185 -9.39 32.52 5.51
C LYS A 185 -10.56 31.55 5.52
N LEU A 186 -11.68 31.96 6.11
CA LEU A 186 -12.89 31.14 6.12
C LEU A 186 -13.42 30.84 4.70
N SER A 187 -13.12 31.70 3.72
CA SER A 187 -13.43 31.45 2.30
C SER A 187 -12.70 30.25 1.71
N ASP A 188 -11.58 29.86 2.31
CA ASP A 188 -10.71 28.78 1.80
C ASP A 188 -11.09 27.44 2.44
N LYS A 189 -12.06 27.43 3.36
CA LYS A 189 -12.53 26.23 4.07
C LYS A 189 -12.92 25.11 3.11
N GLU A 190 -13.67 25.42 2.05
CA GLU A 190 -14.06 24.42 1.04
C GLU A 190 -12.89 23.93 0.19
N VAL A 191 -11.94 24.80 -0.14
CA VAL A 191 -10.73 24.40 -0.87
C VAL A 191 -9.93 23.40 -0.03
N ILE A 192 -9.76 23.68 1.27
CA ILE A 192 -9.10 22.78 2.22
C ILE A 192 -9.88 21.48 2.35
N ARG A 193 -11.21 21.56 2.48
CA ARG A 193 -12.11 20.39 2.56
C ARG A 193 -11.91 19.45 1.38
N VAL A 194 -11.95 20.00 0.16
CA VAL A 194 -11.76 19.22 -1.08
C VAL A 194 -10.37 18.57 -1.14
N ILE A 195 -9.31 19.27 -0.69
CA ILE A 195 -7.97 18.67 -0.64
C ILE A 195 -7.94 17.49 0.34
N LEU A 196 -8.46 17.67 1.55
CA LEU A 196 -8.46 16.64 2.59
C LEU A 196 -9.34 15.45 2.21
N ASP A 197 -10.49 15.71 1.58
CA ASP A 197 -11.39 14.68 1.03
C ASP A 197 -10.66 13.87 -0.04
N SER A 198 -9.94 14.56 -0.94
CA SER A 198 -9.15 13.93 -2.00
C SER A 198 -7.99 13.07 -1.47
N ILE A 199 -7.44 13.40 -0.30
CA ILE A 199 -6.37 12.62 0.34
C ILE A 199 -6.97 11.43 1.10
N PHE A 200 -7.93 11.67 2.00
CA PHE A 200 -8.34 10.69 3.01
C PHE A 200 -9.65 9.98 2.69
N ASN A 201 -10.59 10.62 2.00
CA ASN A 201 -11.94 10.05 1.81
C ASN A 201 -12.21 9.72 0.32
N SER A 202 -11.20 9.90 -0.53
CA SER A 202 -11.26 9.63 -1.96
C SER A 202 -11.53 8.16 -2.26
N LYS A 203 -12.31 7.95 -3.32
CA LYS A 203 -12.60 6.63 -3.92
C LYS A 203 -11.51 6.17 -4.89
N ARG A 204 -10.45 6.96 -5.09
CA ARG A 204 -9.30 6.58 -5.92
C ARG A 204 -8.71 5.26 -5.40
N LYS A 205 -8.21 4.41 -6.31
CA LYS A 205 -7.49 3.19 -5.92
C LYS A 205 -6.35 3.60 -4.97
N ILE A 206 -6.40 3.07 -3.76
CA ILE A 206 -5.45 3.42 -2.70
C ILE A 206 -4.12 2.77 -3.04
N TYR A 207 -3.06 3.58 -3.12
CA TYR A 207 -1.72 3.08 -3.35
C TYR A 207 -1.17 2.37 -2.10
N PHE A 208 -0.29 1.38 -2.29
CA PHE A 208 0.22 0.55 -1.19
C PHE A 208 0.78 1.36 -0.02
N ARG A 209 1.56 2.42 -0.31
CA ARG A 209 2.12 3.34 0.69
C ARG A 209 1.35 4.65 0.83
N SER A 210 0.05 4.61 0.60
CA SER A 210 -0.82 5.77 0.82
C SER A 210 -0.72 6.28 2.25
N ILE A 211 -0.81 7.61 2.41
CA ILE A 211 -0.91 8.29 3.71
C ILE A 211 -2.10 7.81 4.53
N LYS A 212 -3.13 7.24 3.88
CA LYS A 212 -4.27 6.64 4.55
C LYS A 212 -3.89 5.46 5.44
N TYR A 213 -2.78 4.77 5.18
CA TYR A 213 -2.37 3.66 6.04
C TYR A 213 -1.57 4.18 7.25
N PRO A 214 -2.00 3.88 8.50
CA PRO A 214 -1.32 4.36 9.70
C PRO A 214 0.18 4.06 9.74
N ARG A 215 0.59 2.90 9.22
CA ARG A 215 2.01 2.49 9.13
C ARG A 215 2.87 3.35 8.20
N TYR A 216 2.27 4.05 7.24
CA TYR A 216 2.97 4.85 6.22
C TYR A 216 2.72 6.35 6.37
N PHE A 217 1.79 6.74 7.23
CA PHE A 217 1.42 8.13 7.48
C PHE A 217 2.63 9.03 7.75
N ASP A 218 3.53 8.61 8.64
CA ASP A 218 4.64 9.46 9.09
C ASP A 218 5.70 9.68 7.99
N ILE A 219 5.73 8.87 6.92
CA ILE A 219 6.61 9.09 5.74
C ILE A 219 6.37 10.48 5.18
N TYR A 220 5.12 10.91 5.11
CA TYR A 220 4.71 12.16 4.48
C TYR A 220 5.08 13.43 5.28
N PHE A 221 5.53 13.28 6.54
CA PHE A 221 5.79 14.40 7.43
C PHE A 221 7.22 14.46 7.99
N THR A 222 7.95 13.34 8.00
CA THR A 222 9.23 13.25 8.72
C THR A 222 10.47 13.57 7.87
N TYR A 223 10.36 13.67 6.54
CA TYR A 223 11.48 13.86 5.58
C TYR A 223 12.64 12.86 5.72
N GLN A 224 12.51 11.87 6.59
CA GLN A 224 13.44 10.77 6.74
C GLN A 224 12.82 9.59 6.01
N ALA A 225 13.53 9.06 5.01
CA ALA A 225 13.17 7.77 4.44
C ALA A 225 13.28 6.74 5.58
N PRO A 226 12.17 6.11 6.01
CA PRO A 226 12.29 4.96 6.88
C PRO A 226 13.05 3.86 6.14
N LYS A 227 13.40 2.77 6.83
CA LYS A 227 13.98 1.57 6.20
C LYS A 227 12.95 0.90 5.29
N LEU A 228 12.68 1.52 4.15
CA LEU A 228 11.72 1.10 3.15
C LEU A 228 12.46 0.78 1.87
N ILE A 229 11.97 -0.23 1.17
CA ILE A 229 12.46 -0.54 -0.17
C ILE A 229 11.89 0.47 -1.17
N GLN A 230 12.67 0.86 -2.19
CA GLN A 230 12.16 1.71 -3.27
C GLN A 230 11.08 0.95 -4.06
N LEU A 231 9.90 1.53 -4.22
CA LEU A 231 8.78 0.84 -4.91
C LEU A 231 9.10 0.56 -6.37
N GLU A 232 9.81 1.49 -7.02
CA GLU A 232 10.29 1.35 -8.39
C GLU A 232 11.11 0.06 -8.57
N LYS A 233 11.90 -0.32 -7.57
CA LYS A 233 12.71 -1.54 -7.63
C LYS A 233 11.84 -2.80 -7.63
N ILE A 234 10.80 -2.84 -6.79
CA ILE A 234 9.86 -3.95 -6.74
C ILE A 234 9.02 -3.99 -8.02
N GLU A 235 8.45 -2.85 -8.42
CA GLU A 235 7.65 -2.72 -9.63
C GLU A 235 8.44 -3.13 -10.88
N SER A 236 9.72 -2.74 -10.99
CA SER A 236 10.60 -3.12 -12.09
C SER A 236 10.87 -4.62 -12.12
N ALA A 237 11.14 -5.24 -10.97
CA ALA A 237 11.36 -6.68 -10.90
C ALA A 237 10.08 -7.47 -11.25
N LEU A 238 8.90 -6.98 -10.85
CA LEU A 238 7.63 -7.61 -11.21
C LEU A 238 7.33 -7.47 -12.72
N LYS A 239 7.61 -6.29 -13.28
CA LYS A 239 7.45 -6.02 -14.73
C LYS A 239 8.40 -6.83 -15.59
N ALA A 240 9.58 -7.17 -15.09
CA ALA A 240 10.52 -8.03 -15.81
C ALA A 240 9.99 -9.46 -16.03
N GLN A 241 8.95 -9.84 -15.28
CA GLN A 241 8.34 -11.16 -15.30
C GLN A 241 9.32 -12.31 -14.99
N ASP A 242 10.35 -12.01 -14.20
CA ASP A 242 11.45 -12.90 -13.87
C ASP A 242 11.52 -13.11 -12.36
N ILE A 243 11.30 -14.36 -11.93
CA ILE A 243 11.30 -14.71 -10.50
C ILE A 243 12.68 -14.52 -9.88
N ASP A 244 13.77 -14.69 -10.63
CA ASP A 244 15.10 -14.61 -10.07
C ASP A 244 15.45 -13.15 -9.72
N GLN A 245 14.97 -12.17 -10.49
CA GLN A 245 15.07 -10.75 -10.16
C GLN A 245 14.29 -10.38 -8.89
N ILE A 246 13.11 -10.98 -8.69
CA ILE A 246 12.36 -10.76 -7.44
C ILE A 246 13.06 -11.41 -6.25
N ILE A 247 13.63 -12.59 -6.44
CA ILE A 247 14.44 -13.27 -5.42
C ILE A 247 15.61 -12.38 -4.98
N GLU A 248 16.34 -11.78 -5.92
CA GLU A 248 17.42 -10.84 -5.61
C GLU A 248 16.92 -9.64 -4.79
N VAL A 249 15.75 -9.10 -5.14
CA VAL A 249 15.11 -8.02 -4.38
C VAL A 249 14.73 -8.45 -2.98
N ILE A 250 14.21 -9.67 -2.80
CA ILE A 250 13.86 -10.23 -1.49
C ILE A 250 15.11 -10.40 -0.63
N ASP A 251 16.15 -11.04 -1.17
CA ASP A 251 17.37 -11.32 -0.43
C ASP A 251 18.12 -10.02 -0.05
N GLU A 252 18.14 -9.02 -0.95
CA GLU A 252 18.68 -7.70 -0.62
C GLU A 252 17.85 -6.99 0.46
N SER A 253 16.52 -7.15 0.46
CA SER A 253 15.65 -6.53 1.46
C SER A 253 15.85 -7.12 2.85
N VAL A 254 16.16 -8.42 2.95
CA VAL A 254 16.56 -9.06 4.22
C VAL A 254 17.86 -8.44 4.72
N ASN A 255 18.85 -8.26 3.85
CA ASN A 255 20.15 -7.69 4.20
C ASN A 255 20.08 -6.20 4.57
N GLN A 256 19.11 -5.45 4.02
CA GLN A 256 18.93 -4.02 4.27
C GLN A 256 17.93 -3.69 5.39
N GLU A 257 17.40 -4.71 6.07
CA GLU A 257 16.34 -4.55 7.08
C GLU A 257 15.07 -3.85 6.53
N THR A 258 14.77 -4.01 5.24
CA THR A 258 13.55 -3.52 4.57
C THR A 258 12.57 -4.64 4.26
N PHE A 259 12.83 -5.84 4.78
CA PHE A 259 12.06 -7.06 4.52
C PHE A 259 10.59 -6.96 4.90
N ASP A 260 10.28 -6.40 6.08
CA ASP A 260 8.89 -6.27 6.55
C ASP A 260 8.03 -5.43 5.59
N ASP A 261 8.61 -4.39 5.01
CA ASP A 261 7.93 -3.51 4.05
C ASP A 261 7.74 -4.20 2.67
N LEU A 262 8.74 -4.95 2.19
CA LEU A 262 8.56 -5.81 1.01
C LEU A 262 7.50 -6.88 1.22
N ARG A 263 7.51 -7.54 2.38
CA ARG A 263 6.50 -8.54 2.75
C ARG A 263 5.12 -7.93 2.73
N ASN A 264 4.95 -6.78 3.40
CA ASN A 264 3.69 -6.05 3.38
C ASN A 264 3.23 -5.72 1.96
N PHE A 265 4.16 -5.39 1.06
CA PHE A 265 3.85 -5.11 -0.34
C PHE A 265 3.28 -6.35 -1.03
N LEU A 266 3.94 -7.50 -0.90
CA LEU A 266 3.50 -8.77 -1.48
C LEU A 266 2.17 -9.24 -0.88
N ASP A 267 2.01 -9.13 0.45
CA ASP A 267 0.78 -9.51 1.15
C ASP A 267 -0.42 -8.64 0.72
N SER A 268 -0.18 -7.40 0.28
CA SER A 268 -1.22 -6.51 -0.24
C SER A 268 -1.65 -6.80 -1.68
N GLN A 269 -0.92 -7.66 -2.41
CA GLN A 269 -1.28 -8.04 -3.77
C GLN A 269 -2.40 -9.08 -3.74
N VAL A 270 -3.64 -8.60 -3.86
CA VAL A 270 -4.85 -9.43 -3.92
C VAL A 270 -5.57 -9.37 -5.28
N GLU A 271 -5.18 -8.41 -6.12
CA GLU A 271 -5.67 -8.24 -7.48
C GLU A 271 -4.50 -8.46 -8.43
N PHE A 272 -4.72 -9.21 -9.50
CA PHE A 272 -3.71 -9.51 -10.51
C PHE A 272 -4.22 -9.05 -11.88
N THR A 273 -3.35 -8.47 -12.70
CA THR A 273 -3.71 -7.98 -14.03
C THR A 273 -3.42 -9.01 -15.13
N SER A 274 -2.57 -10.00 -14.82
CA SER A 274 -2.17 -11.04 -15.76
C SER A 274 -1.80 -12.34 -15.06
N LYS A 275 -1.88 -13.45 -15.81
CA LYS A 275 -1.43 -14.78 -15.36
C LYS A 275 0.03 -14.78 -14.89
N SER A 276 0.92 -14.11 -15.64
CA SER A 276 2.34 -14.02 -15.28
C SER A 276 2.56 -13.28 -13.96
N GLU A 277 1.84 -12.18 -13.73
CA GLU A 277 1.89 -11.45 -12.46
C GLU A 277 1.40 -12.32 -11.29
N PHE A 278 0.26 -12.99 -11.45
CA PHE A 278 -0.24 -13.95 -10.47
C PHE A 278 0.80 -15.03 -10.12
N GLU A 279 1.39 -15.66 -11.14
CA GLU A 279 2.37 -16.72 -10.93
C GLU A 279 3.63 -16.22 -10.20
N ILE A 280 4.11 -15.02 -10.54
CA ILE A 280 5.31 -14.44 -9.94
C ILE A 280 5.05 -14.05 -8.49
N ILE A 281 3.91 -13.41 -8.19
CA ILE A 281 3.56 -13.08 -6.82
C ILE A 281 3.45 -14.35 -5.97
N LEU A 282 2.79 -15.39 -6.48
CA LEU A 282 2.69 -16.65 -5.74
C LEU A 282 4.07 -17.28 -5.50
N LYS A 283 4.92 -17.39 -6.52
CA LYS A 283 6.32 -17.85 -6.37
C LYS A 283 7.10 -17.01 -5.36
N SER A 284 6.88 -15.69 -5.36
CA SER A 284 7.52 -14.75 -4.44
C SER A 284 7.08 -14.99 -3.01
N LEU A 285 5.79 -15.24 -2.77
CA LEU A 285 5.26 -15.60 -1.44
C LEU A 285 5.83 -16.94 -0.95
N PHE A 286 5.95 -17.94 -1.83
CA PHE A 286 6.62 -19.20 -1.49
C PHE A 286 8.09 -18.99 -1.11
N TYR A 287 8.81 -18.14 -1.85
CA TYR A 287 10.22 -17.85 -1.56
C TYR A 287 10.39 -17.07 -0.27
N ILE A 288 9.62 -15.99 -0.09
CA ILE A 288 9.74 -15.08 1.05
C ILE A 288 9.42 -15.79 2.37
N SER A 289 8.58 -16.84 2.34
CA SER A 289 8.22 -17.64 3.52
C SER A 289 9.41 -18.31 4.23
N LYS A 290 10.59 -18.41 3.59
CA LYS A 290 11.81 -18.91 4.26
C LYS A 290 12.37 -17.95 5.32
N TYR A 291 11.96 -16.68 5.26
CA TYR A 291 12.36 -15.63 6.18
C TYR A 291 11.28 -15.33 7.24
N ASP A 292 10.16 -16.06 7.21
CA ASP A 292 9.11 -15.87 8.19
C ASP A 292 9.57 -16.29 9.59
N PRO A 293 9.33 -15.44 10.62
CA PRO A 293 9.49 -15.88 11.99
C PRO A 293 8.59 -17.10 12.23
N VAL A 294 9.11 -18.09 12.97
CA VAL A 294 8.38 -19.34 13.27
C VAL A 294 6.98 -19.08 13.86
N ASP A 295 6.78 -17.95 14.54
CA ASP A 295 5.52 -17.61 15.20
C ASP A 295 4.60 -16.66 14.40
N LYS A 296 5.02 -16.18 13.22
CA LYS A 296 4.27 -15.20 12.41
C LYS A 296 3.91 -15.77 11.03
N TYR A 297 3.08 -16.82 11.04
CA TYR A 297 2.61 -17.59 9.86
C TYR A 297 1.76 -16.82 8.84
N ASN A 298 1.90 -15.51 8.71
CA ASN A 298 1.03 -14.70 7.86
C ASN A 298 1.20 -15.05 6.37
N THR A 299 2.41 -15.39 5.91
CA THR A 299 2.64 -15.67 4.48
C THR A 299 2.10 -17.02 4.07
N LEU A 300 2.23 -18.06 4.91
CA LEU A 300 1.59 -19.36 4.64
C LEU A 300 0.06 -19.21 4.59
N PHE A 301 -0.51 -18.43 5.51
CA PHE A 301 -1.95 -18.14 5.50
C PHE A 301 -2.37 -17.41 4.21
N GLN A 302 -1.58 -16.42 3.78
CA GLN A 302 -1.85 -15.69 2.53
C GLN A 302 -1.75 -16.60 1.29
N ILE A 303 -0.74 -17.46 1.22
CA ILE A 303 -0.64 -18.48 0.16
C ILE A 303 -1.90 -19.35 0.15
N LYS A 304 -2.32 -19.87 1.31
CA LYS A 304 -3.54 -20.69 1.41
C LYS A 304 -4.78 -19.92 0.96
N ASN A 305 -4.92 -18.65 1.32
CA ASN A 305 -6.05 -17.82 0.90
C ASN A 305 -6.09 -17.61 -0.62
N ILE A 306 -4.94 -17.33 -1.25
CA ILE A 306 -4.85 -17.20 -2.71
C ILE A 306 -5.22 -18.52 -3.38
N LEU A 307 -4.66 -19.64 -2.91
CA LEU A 307 -4.91 -20.96 -3.49
C LEU A 307 -6.38 -21.39 -3.34
N ARG A 308 -7.04 -21.06 -2.22
CA ARG A 308 -8.46 -21.39 -1.96
C ARG A 308 -9.44 -20.51 -2.72
N ASN A 309 -9.01 -19.33 -3.17
CA ASN A 309 -9.88 -18.41 -3.88
C ASN A 309 -10.07 -18.85 -5.35
N LYS A 310 -11.09 -19.68 -5.58
CA LYS A 310 -11.41 -20.22 -6.91
C LYS A 310 -11.60 -19.14 -7.96
N SER A 311 -12.23 -18.00 -7.63
CA SER A 311 -12.47 -16.96 -8.63
C SER A 311 -11.17 -16.36 -9.16
N ILE A 312 -10.19 -16.14 -8.28
CA ILE A 312 -8.86 -15.64 -8.69
C ILE A 312 -8.16 -16.64 -9.61
N VAL A 313 -8.23 -17.93 -9.28
CA VAL A 313 -7.58 -18.97 -10.07
C VAL A 313 -8.27 -19.12 -11.43
N GLU A 314 -9.60 -19.14 -11.46
CA GLU A 314 -10.42 -19.28 -12.68
C GLU A 314 -10.21 -18.12 -13.65
N ASP A 315 -9.95 -16.90 -13.16
CA ASP A 315 -9.64 -15.74 -14.00
C ASP A 315 -8.37 -15.94 -14.87
N PHE A 316 -7.41 -16.73 -14.39
CA PHE A 316 -6.13 -16.99 -15.10
C PHE A 316 -6.00 -18.42 -15.65
N TYR A 317 -6.85 -19.34 -15.19
CA TYR A 317 -6.88 -20.75 -15.57
C TYR A 317 -8.33 -21.23 -15.81
N PRO A 318 -9.09 -20.64 -16.75
CA PRO A 318 -10.54 -20.83 -16.89
C PRO A 318 -10.96 -22.26 -17.27
N ASP A 319 -10.11 -23.00 -18.00
CA ASP A 319 -10.48 -24.27 -18.63
C ASP A 319 -9.53 -25.43 -18.31
N ASN A 320 -8.47 -25.20 -17.51
CA ASN A 320 -7.40 -26.19 -17.37
C ASN A 320 -6.85 -26.31 -15.95
N ASN A 321 -7.53 -27.14 -15.14
CA ASN A 321 -7.01 -27.61 -13.86
C ASN A 321 -5.61 -28.22 -13.99
N GLU A 322 -5.25 -28.78 -15.15
CA GLU A 322 -3.94 -29.41 -15.36
C GLU A 322 -2.81 -28.37 -15.49
N ASP A 323 -3.04 -27.24 -16.16
CA ASP A 323 -2.03 -26.18 -16.29
C ASP A 323 -1.75 -25.54 -14.92
N TYR A 324 -2.80 -25.26 -14.16
CA TYR A 324 -2.65 -24.72 -12.81
C TYR A 324 -1.99 -25.73 -11.88
N SER A 325 -2.40 -27.00 -11.95
CA SER A 325 -1.77 -28.09 -11.19
C SER A 325 -0.30 -28.25 -11.53
N SER A 326 0.05 -28.20 -12.82
CA SER A 326 1.44 -28.27 -13.30
C SER A 326 2.27 -27.11 -12.78
N PHE A 327 1.71 -25.89 -12.81
CA PHE A 327 2.34 -24.71 -12.23
C PHE A 327 2.58 -24.88 -10.72
N LEU A 328 1.56 -25.26 -9.94
CA LEU A 328 1.69 -25.43 -8.49
C LEU A 328 2.68 -26.56 -8.15
N LEU A 329 2.63 -27.69 -8.85
CA LEU A 329 3.60 -28.78 -8.69
C LEU A 329 5.02 -28.34 -9.00
N SER A 330 5.22 -27.46 -9.99
CA SER A 330 6.55 -26.92 -10.28
C SER A 330 7.14 -26.16 -9.09
N ILE A 331 6.31 -25.40 -8.36
CA ILE A 331 6.71 -24.71 -7.13
C ILE A 331 6.99 -25.73 -6.01
N LEU A 332 6.11 -26.70 -5.82
CA LEU A 332 6.24 -27.67 -4.73
C LEU A 332 7.43 -28.64 -4.93
N LYS A 333 7.88 -28.87 -6.17
CA LYS A 333 9.04 -29.71 -6.49
C LYS A 333 10.38 -28.95 -6.39
N ASP A 334 10.37 -27.63 -6.53
CA ASP A 334 11.59 -26.81 -6.55
C ASP A 334 12.12 -26.54 -5.14
N THR A 335 13.39 -26.92 -4.91
CA THR A 335 14.06 -26.83 -3.61
C THR A 335 14.48 -25.42 -3.22
N LYS A 336 14.38 -24.43 -4.13
CA LYS A 336 14.65 -23.04 -3.78
C LYS A 336 13.58 -22.42 -2.86
N TYR A 337 12.39 -22.99 -2.83
CA TYR A 337 11.30 -22.52 -1.95
C TYR A 337 11.34 -23.21 -0.59
N HIS A 338 10.80 -22.52 0.42
CA HIS A 338 10.90 -22.97 1.80
C HIS A 338 10.29 -24.35 2.05
N LEU A 339 11.08 -25.23 2.66
CA LEU A 339 10.74 -26.62 2.97
C LEU A 339 9.40 -26.75 3.70
N LYS A 340 9.19 -25.94 4.74
CA LYS A 340 7.97 -25.96 5.55
C LYS A 340 6.75 -25.63 4.72
N THR A 341 6.79 -24.52 3.98
CA THR A 341 5.69 -24.05 3.13
C THR A 341 5.32 -25.09 2.07
N ARG A 342 6.32 -25.67 1.38
CA ARG A 342 6.11 -26.74 0.41
C ARG A 342 5.41 -27.95 1.06
N SER A 343 5.88 -28.38 2.23
CA SER A 343 5.30 -29.54 2.93
C SER A 343 3.88 -29.29 3.43
N GLU A 344 3.57 -28.07 3.92
CA GLU A 344 2.25 -27.71 4.43
C GLU A 344 1.23 -27.68 3.29
N ILE A 345 1.55 -27.03 2.17
CA ILE A 345 0.65 -26.97 1.02
C ILE A 345 0.47 -28.35 0.38
N ALA A 346 1.56 -29.12 0.20
CA ALA A 346 1.45 -30.47 -0.36
C ALA A 346 0.69 -31.42 0.57
N GLY A 347 0.88 -31.31 1.89
CA GLY A 347 0.20 -32.10 2.90
C GLY A 347 -1.30 -31.83 2.95
N ASP A 348 -1.69 -30.55 2.93
CA ASP A 348 -3.10 -30.13 2.88
C ASP A 348 -3.80 -30.68 1.63
N GLU A 349 -3.18 -30.55 0.45
CA GLU A 349 -3.75 -31.05 -0.79
C GLU A 349 -3.84 -32.60 -0.80
N LEU A 350 -2.82 -33.30 -0.33
CA LEU A 350 -2.85 -34.75 -0.21
C LEU A 350 -3.93 -35.22 0.77
N PHE A 351 -4.08 -34.52 1.91
CA PHE A 351 -5.11 -34.82 2.88
C PHE A 351 -6.51 -34.68 2.29
N LYS A 352 -6.78 -33.61 1.52
CA LYS A 352 -8.05 -33.42 0.79
C LYS A 352 -8.33 -34.56 -0.18
N ILE A 353 -7.32 -35.03 -0.91
CA ILE A 353 -7.45 -36.15 -1.87
C ILE A 353 -7.83 -37.46 -1.15
N ILE A 354 -7.23 -37.71 0.01
CA ILE A 354 -7.42 -38.95 0.76
C ILE A 354 -8.71 -38.91 1.60
N ASN A 355 -9.04 -37.78 2.21
CA ASN A 355 -10.15 -37.63 3.15
C ASN A 355 -11.49 -37.28 2.47
N LYS A 356 -11.87 -38.00 1.41
CA LYS A 356 -13.11 -37.73 0.65
C LYS A 356 -14.41 -37.94 1.45
N GLU A 357 -14.36 -38.66 2.56
CA GLU A 357 -15.51 -38.87 3.47
C GLU A 357 -15.63 -37.78 4.55
N GLY A 358 -14.71 -36.80 4.59
CA GLY A 358 -14.81 -35.62 5.46
C GLY A 358 -15.83 -34.62 4.92
N GLN A 359 -16.58 -33.96 5.82
CA GLN A 359 -17.62 -32.97 5.50
C GLN A 359 -17.10 -31.66 4.87
N ASP A 360 -15.82 -31.56 4.50
CA ASP A 360 -15.28 -30.38 3.85
C ASP A 360 -15.42 -30.53 2.34
N ASP A 361 -16.39 -29.80 1.76
CA ASP A 361 -16.67 -29.74 0.31
C ASP A 361 -15.53 -29.08 -0.52
N GLU A 362 -14.36 -28.83 0.07
CA GLU A 362 -13.20 -28.28 -0.65
C GLU A 362 -12.50 -29.36 -1.47
N GLU A 363 -12.83 -29.44 -2.76
CA GLU A 363 -12.06 -30.24 -3.72
C GLU A 363 -10.58 -29.82 -3.75
N SER A 364 -9.68 -30.81 -3.80
CA SER A 364 -8.25 -30.57 -3.98
C SER A 364 -7.97 -29.99 -5.36
N ILE A 365 -7.14 -28.95 -5.40
CA ILE A 365 -6.60 -28.36 -6.61
C ILE A 365 -5.78 -29.40 -7.38
N LEU A 366 -5.00 -30.20 -6.66
CA LEU A 366 -4.09 -31.21 -7.19
C LEU A 366 -4.71 -32.60 -7.24
N GLY A 367 -6.03 -32.70 -7.40
CA GLY A 367 -6.82 -33.93 -7.19
C GLY A 367 -6.34 -35.20 -7.92
N LYS A 368 -5.66 -35.06 -9.06
CA LYS A 368 -5.12 -36.17 -9.86
C LYS A 368 -3.66 -36.53 -9.56
N HIS A 369 -2.98 -35.74 -8.71
CA HIS A 369 -1.54 -35.79 -8.50
C HIS A 369 -1.15 -36.38 -7.14
N LYS A 370 -1.92 -37.37 -6.66
CA LYS A 370 -1.65 -38.06 -5.39
C LYS A 370 -0.21 -38.55 -5.28
N ASP A 371 0.27 -39.25 -6.31
CA ASP A 371 1.59 -39.88 -6.31
C ASP A 371 2.71 -38.83 -6.32
N ASP A 372 2.54 -37.75 -7.10
CA ASP A 372 3.47 -36.62 -7.11
C ASP A 372 3.58 -35.96 -5.73
N LEU A 373 2.45 -35.75 -5.05
CA LEU A 373 2.40 -35.16 -3.70
C LEU A 373 3.10 -36.04 -2.67
N GLN A 374 2.91 -37.36 -2.74
CA GLN A 374 3.62 -38.30 -1.86
C GLN A 374 5.14 -38.25 -2.08
N VAL A 375 5.59 -38.16 -3.34
CA VAL A 375 7.02 -38.00 -3.66
C VAL A 375 7.57 -36.69 -3.11
N ILE A 376 6.84 -35.58 -3.28
CA ILE A 376 7.22 -34.26 -2.77
C ILE A 376 7.37 -34.29 -1.24
N LEU A 377 6.39 -34.87 -0.53
CA LEU A 377 6.37 -34.94 0.93
C LEU A 377 7.47 -35.86 1.49
N LEU A 378 7.79 -36.94 0.77
CA LEU A 378 8.90 -37.82 1.13
C LEU A 378 10.24 -37.09 0.97
N ASN A 379 10.41 -36.32 -0.11
CA ASN A 379 11.60 -35.50 -0.29
C ASN A 379 11.68 -34.42 0.79
N CYS A 380 10.58 -33.76 1.15
CA CYS A 380 10.58 -32.78 2.24
C CYS A 380 10.98 -33.41 3.59
N LEU A 381 10.55 -34.65 3.86
CA LEU A 381 10.96 -35.38 5.05
C LEU A 381 12.47 -35.64 5.05
N LYS A 382 13.03 -36.08 3.92
CA LYS A 382 14.46 -36.35 3.76
C LYS A 382 15.28 -35.07 3.91
N ASP A 383 14.89 -33.99 3.24
CA ASP A 383 15.54 -32.68 3.35
C ASP A 383 15.55 -32.23 4.83
N LYS A 384 14.44 -32.39 5.56
CA LYS A 384 14.39 -32.06 7.00
C LYS A 384 15.33 -32.93 7.83
N MET A 385 15.43 -34.22 7.53
CA MET A 385 16.35 -35.13 8.22
C MET A 385 17.82 -34.77 7.99
N GLU A 386 18.15 -34.16 6.84
CA GLU A 386 19.49 -33.65 6.57
C GLU A 386 19.80 -32.36 7.36
N GLU A 387 18.78 -31.54 7.66
CA GLU A 387 18.92 -30.30 8.45
C GLU A 387 19.06 -30.54 9.96
N VAL A 388 18.50 -31.63 10.49
CA VAL A 388 18.44 -31.89 11.94
C VAL A 388 19.36 -33.05 12.36
N SER A 389 20.05 -32.86 13.49
CA SER A 389 20.91 -33.90 14.10
C SER A 389 20.19 -34.74 15.15
N GLU A 390 19.00 -34.32 15.57
CA GLU A 390 18.20 -35.00 16.59
C GLU A 390 16.75 -35.13 16.12
N PHE A 391 16.05 -36.14 16.66
CA PHE A 391 14.62 -36.30 16.43
C PHE A 391 13.84 -35.24 17.20
N ASP A 392 13.04 -34.40 16.54
CA ASP A 392 12.18 -33.42 17.18
C ASP A 392 10.72 -33.48 16.68
N MET A 393 9.85 -32.69 17.31
CA MET A 393 8.44 -32.60 16.92
C MET A 393 8.24 -32.04 15.52
N GLU A 394 9.16 -31.20 15.04
CA GLU A 394 9.05 -30.61 13.71
C GLU A 394 9.28 -31.68 12.65
N LEU A 395 10.35 -32.48 12.78
CA LEU A 395 10.63 -33.63 11.93
C LEU A 395 9.47 -34.64 11.95
N PHE A 396 8.91 -34.91 13.13
CA PHE A 396 7.74 -35.78 13.24
C PHE A 396 6.53 -35.24 12.47
N ASN A 397 6.31 -33.92 12.46
CA ASN A 397 5.25 -33.31 11.67
C ASN A 397 5.46 -33.49 10.16
N TYR A 398 6.70 -33.43 9.65
CA TYR A 398 6.98 -33.77 8.24
C TYR A 398 6.65 -35.23 7.94
N TYR A 399 6.97 -36.14 8.86
CA TYR A 399 6.67 -37.56 8.71
C TYR A 399 5.16 -37.82 8.66
N LEU A 400 4.37 -37.22 9.56
CA LEU A 400 2.92 -37.41 9.59
C LEU A 400 2.20 -36.95 8.31
N LYS A 401 2.81 -36.05 7.53
CA LYS A 401 2.24 -35.61 6.24
C LYS A 401 2.35 -36.66 5.13
N ASN A 402 3.16 -37.70 5.28
CA ASN A 402 3.39 -38.73 4.27
C ASN A 402 2.24 -39.76 4.20
N LEU A 403 1.01 -39.28 3.99
CA LEU A 403 -0.22 -40.06 4.04
C LEU A 403 -0.35 -41.00 2.83
N LYS A 404 -0.73 -42.25 3.07
CA LYS A 404 -1.11 -43.23 2.03
C LYS A 404 -2.62 -43.28 1.85
N GLU A 405 -3.33 -43.48 2.95
CA GLU A 405 -4.77 -43.59 3.03
C GLU A 405 -5.27 -43.33 4.46
N ILE A 406 -6.57 -43.04 4.59
CA ILE A 406 -7.28 -43.02 5.87
C ILE A 406 -8.30 -44.14 5.79
N GLU A 407 -8.16 -45.15 6.63
CA GLU A 407 -9.04 -46.32 6.62
C GLU A 407 -10.49 -45.92 6.91
N SER A 408 -11.41 -46.36 6.06
CA SER A 408 -12.84 -46.12 6.24
C SER A 408 -13.34 -46.83 7.50
N GLY A 409 -14.15 -46.12 8.29
CA GLY A 409 -14.71 -46.59 9.56
C GLY A 409 -13.81 -46.41 10.79
N THR A 410 -12.51 -46.75 10.71
CA THR A 410 -11.59 -46.60 11.86
C THR A 410 -10.98 -45.21 11.95
N ARG A 411 -10.93 -44.47 10.82
CA ARG A 411 -10.20 -43.22 10.67
C ARG A 411 -8.71 -43.35 11.02
N GLN A 412 -8.15 -44.55 10.92
CA GLN A 412 -6.71 -44.77 11.13
C GLN A 412 -5.94 -44.18 9.95
N ILE A 413 -4.90 -43.42 10.29
CA ILE A 413 -3.99 -42.80 9.32
C ILE A 413 -2.91 -43.83 8.97
N VAL A 414 -2.80 -44.17 7.68
CA VAL A 414 -1.74 -45.04 7.16
C VAL A 414 -0.69 -44.17 6.48
N ILE A 415 0.56 -44.29 6.93
CA ILE A 415 1.73 -43.60 6.36
C ILE A 415 2.34 -44.45 5.23
N THR A 416 2.93 -43.81 4.22
CA THR A 416 3.60 -44.52 3.11
C THR A 416 4.74 -45.41 3.61
N LYS A 417 4.95 -46.53 2.92
CA LYS A 417 5.98 -47.50 3.31
C LYS A 417 7.37 -46.87 3.27
N GLU A 418 7.65 -46.08 2.25
CA GLU A 418 8.92 -45.40 2.02
C GLU A 418 9.22 -44.39 3.14
N ALA A 419 8.20 -43.67 3.63
CA ALA A 419 8.37 -42.75 4.76
C ALA A 419 8.58 -43.50 6.09
N ASN A 420 7.88 -44.62 6.31
CA ASN A 420 8.11 -45.49 7.48
C ASN A 420 9.55 -46.02 7.51
N GLU A 421 10.03 -46.55 6.38
CA GLU A 421 11.39 -47.08 6.26
C GLU A 421 12.44 -45.96 6.45
N THR A 422 12.20 -44.79 5.88
CA THR A 422 13.08 -43.61 6.03
C THR A 422 13.15 -43.16 7.49
N MET A 423 12.00 -43.01 8.17
CA MET A 423 11.94 -42.62 9.58
C MET A 423 12.54 -43.68 10.50
N GLN A 424 12.30 -44.97 10.24
CA GLN A 424 12.91 -46.05 10.99
C GLN A 424 14.44 -46.03 10.88
N GLY A 425 14.96 -45.81 9.66
CA GLY A 425 16.40 -45.65 9.44
C GLY A 425 16.98 -44.51 10.27
N PHE A 426 16.33 -43.35 10.25
CA PHE A 426 16.73 -42.17 11.02
C PHE A 426 16.70 -42.41 12.54
N ILE A 427 15.66 -43.05 13.08
CA ILE A 427 15.55 -43.38 14.51
C ILE A 427 16.65 -44.39 14.91
N LEU A 428 16.96 -45.36 14.05
CA LEU A 428 18.01 -46.35 14.33
C LEU A 428 19.42 -45.74 14.33
N SER A 429 19.67 -44.69 13.57
CA SER A 429 20.93 -43.93 13.62
C SER A 429 20.99 -42.92 14.78
N HIS A 430 19.85 -42.46 15.31
CA HIS A 430 19.73 -41.46 16.39
C HIS A 430 18.93 -41.98 17.60
N LYS A 431 19.22 -43.22 18.03
CA LYS A 431 18.42 -43.92 19.05
C LYS A 431 18.32 -43.15 20.36
N PHE A 432 19.44 -42.58 20.82
CA PHE A 432 19.51 -41.94 22.13
C PHE A 432 18.64 -40.68 22.20
N GLU A 433 18.70 -39.87 21.14
CA GLU A 433 17.97 -38.63 20.94
C GLU A 433 16.46 -38.91 20.84
N TYR A 434 16.08 -39.92 20.05
CA TYR A 434 14.70 -40.37 19.96
C TYR A 434 14.16 -40.81 21.33
N PHE A 435 14.87 -41.66 22.07
CA PHE A 435 14.43 -42.10 23.39
C PHE A 435 14.29 -40.94 24.36
N LYS A 436 15.26 -40.02 24.38
CA LYS A 436 15.21 -38.81 25.21
C LYS A 436 13.92 -38.03 24.92
N ASN A 437 13.68 -37.64 23.67
CA ASN A 437 12.55 -36.77 23.35
C ASN A 437 11.19 -37.47 23.46
N THR A 438 11.09 -38.75 23.09
CA THR A 438 9.83 -39.51 23.17
C THR A 438 9.44 -39.84 24.61
N PHE A 439 10.42 -40.11 25.48
CA PHE A 439 10.17 -40.40 26.90
C PHE A 439 9.74 -39.13 27.67
N PHE A 440 10.29 -37.96 27.33
CA PHE A 440 9.87 -36.69 27.90
C PHE A 440 8.47 -36.25 27.44
N VAL A 441 8.10 -36.48 26.17
CA VAL A 441 6.78 -36.11 25.63
C VAL A 441 5.66 -37.01 26.17
N ASN A 442 5.88 -38.33 26.26
CA ASN A 442 4.86 -39.28 26.73
C ASN A 442 4.60 -39.23 28.25
N ILE A 443 5.50 -38.66 29.05
CA ILE A 443 5.23 -38.39 30.47
C ILE A 443 4.27 -37.20 30.65
N LEU A 444 4.12 -36.35 29.63
CA LEU A 444 3.38 -35.09 29.74
C LEU A 444 2.08 -35.02 28.93
N ASN A 445 1.83 -35.86 27.92
CA ASN A 445 0.56 -35.83 27.15
C ASN A 445 0.06 -37.21 26.66
N LEU A 446 -1.25 -37.43 26.81
CA LEU A 446 -2.06 -38.63 26.50
C LEU A 446 -2.71 -38.52 25.07
N PRO A 447 -3.36 -39.57 24.51
CA PRO A 447 -2.87 -40.38 23.40
C PRO A 447 -3.51 -40.08 22.02
N LEU A 448 -2.69 -40.07 20.97
CA LEU A 448 -3.10 -40.40 19.59
C LEU A 448 -2.51 -41.76 19.24
N LYS A 449 -3.35 -42.77 18.98
CA LYS A 449 -2.91 -44.08 18.51
C LYS A 449 -2.53 -43.99 17.03
N VAL A 450 -1.25 -43.76 16.75
CA VAL A 450 -0.68 -43.98 15.42
C VAL A 450 -0.27 -45.46 15.36
N SER A 451 -0.92 -46.25 14.51
CA SER A 451 -0.53 -47.63 14.23
C SER A 451 0.65 -47.63 13.26
N ILE A 452 1.86 -47.83 13.78
CA ILE A 452 3.03 -48.12 12.94
C ILE A 452 2.92 -49.59 12.56
N SER A 453 2.47 -49.88 11.34
CA SER A 453 2.53 -51.24 10.79
C SER A 453 4.00 -51.57 10.51
N THR A 454 4.57 -52.46 11.32
CA THR A 454 5.89 -53.09 11.10
C THR A 454 5.91 -54.00 9.89
#